data_AF-A0A1J5K1B4-F1
#
_entry.id   AF-A0A1J5K1B4-F1
#
_cell.length_a   1.000
_cell.length_b   1.000
_cell.length_c   1.000
_cell.angle_alpha   90.00
_cell.angle_beta   90.00
_cell.angle_gamma   90.00
#
_symmetry.space_group_name_H-M   'P 1'
#
loop_
_entity.id
_entity.type
_entity.pdbx_description
1 polymer ?
#
loop_
_entity_poly.entity_id
_entity_poly.type
_entity_poly.pdbx_seq_one_letter_code
_entity_poly.pdbx_strand_id
1 'polypeptide(L)'
;MRKVVSLLVLVTLLVTSCASKKKIAADAITKIEYSAVTRGSSKGITFEKYSFTGTSSRQGGDINVGKGPISEEYWNELSVIANKLDLGNLDKIKPPSTKHQYDAAFGAHITITTTTNTHQTLTFDHGNPPEELKPLIEKMAEISGVVN
;
A
#
# COMPACT_ATOMS: atom_id res chain seq x y z
N MET A 1 11.38 -63.93 39.97
CA MET A 1 11.87 -62.59 39.51
C MET A 1 12.34 -62.74 38.06
N ARG A 2 12.16 -61.71 37.21
CA ARG A 2 12.51 -61.64 35.76
C ARG A 2 11.38 -61.90 34.74
N LYS A 3 10.26 -61.18 34.83
CA LYS A 3 9.42 -60.86 33.64
C LYS A 3 8.88 -59.41 33.63
N VAL A 4 9.43 -58.52 34.46
CA VAL A 4 8.96 -57.12 34.58
C VAL A 4 9.82 -56.13 33.79
N VAL A 5 10.93 -56.57 33.18
CA VAL A 5 11.87 -55.67 32.48
C VAL A 5 11.40 -55.30 31.06
N SER A 6 10.33 -55.90 30.54
CA SER A 6 9.88 -55.68 29.15
C SER A 6 8.85 -54.56 28.97
N LEU A 7 8.47 -53.81 30.01
CA LEU A 7 7.38 -52.82 29.94
C LEU A 7 7.77 -51.42 30.42
N LEU A 8 9.03 -51.02 30.21
CA LEU A 8 9.51 -49.67 30.56
C LEU A 8 10.39 -49.03 29.47
N VAL A 9 10.17 -49.37 28.20
CA VAL A 9 10.95 -48.79 27.07
C VAL A 9 10.06 -48.14 25.99
N LEU A 10 8.72 -48.10 26.17
CA LEU A 10 7.80 -47.60 25.14
C LEU A 10 7.30 -46.15 25.34
N VAL A 11 7.83 -45.38 26.31
CA VAL A 11 7.29 -44.04 26.67
C VAL A 11 8.29 -42.90 26.41
N THR A 12 9.32 -43.11 25.59
CA THR A 12 10.28 -42.03 25.24
C THR A 12 10.46 -41.80 23.75
N LEU A 13 9.46 -42.16 22.93
CA LEU A 13 9.32 -41.56 21.60
C LEU A 13 8.80 -40.13 21.72
N LEU A 14 9.77 -39.23 21.98
CA LEU A 14 10.01 -38.04 21.18
C LEU A 14 8.75 -37.21 20.91
N VAL A 15 8.41 -36.39 21.89
CA VAL A 15 7.73 -35.12 21.69
C VAL A 15 8.56 -34.22 20.76
N THR A 16 8.50 -34.49 19.46
CA THR A 16 8.92 -33.54 18.44
C THR A 16 7.85 -32.45 18.39
N SER A 17 7.94 -31.48 19.30
CA SER A 17 7.27 -30.20 19.08
C SER A 17 7.95 -29.59 17.85
N CYS A 18 7.34 -29.79 16.69
CA CYS A 18 7.62 -29.02 15.51
C CYS A 18 7.20 -27.57 15.83
N ALA A 19 8.11 -26.82 16.47
CA ALA A 19 8.02 -25.38 16.50
C ALA A 19 8.35 -24.90 15.09
N SER A 20 7.35 -24.97 14.20
CA SER A 20 7.37 -24.21 12.96
C SER A 20 7.58 -22.77 13.35
N LYS A 21 8.82 -22.28 13.22
CA LYS A 21 9.11 -20.85 13.26
C LYS A 21 8.31 -20.25 12.11
N LYS A 22 7.10 -19.80 12.41
CA LYS A 22 6.31 -18.97 11.50
C LYS A 22 7.21 -17.77 11.23
N LYS A 23 7.91 -17.77 10.08
CA LYS A 23 8.50 -16.54 9.57
C LYS A 23 7.33 -15.58 9.56
N ILE A 24 7.36 -14.58 10.45
CA ILE A 24 6.47 -13.44 10.31
C ILE A 24 6.79 -12.94 8.90
N ALA A 25 5.85 -13.13 7.98
CA ALA A 25 5.98 -12.55 6.66
C ALA A 25 6.19 -11.06 6.91
N ALA A 26 7.28 -10.50 6.39
CA ALA A 26 7.51 -9.07 6.47
C ALA A 26 6.24 -8.39 5.94
N ASP A 27 5.76 -7.37 6.65
CA ASP A 27 4.52 -6.68 6.27
C ASP A 27 4.78 -5.93 4.97
N ALA A 28 4.47 -6.59 3.86
CA ALA A 28 4.88 -6.14 2.53
C ALA A 28 3.79 -5.25 1.95
N ILE A 29 4.19 -4.17 1.28
CA ILE A 29 3.27 -3.35 0.49
C ILE A 29 2.72 -4.21 -0.65
N THR A 30 1.39 -4.21 -0.80
CA THR A 30 0.66 -4.96 -1.83
C THR A 30 -0.01 -4.05 -2.84
N LYS A 31 -0.36 -2.82 -2.42
CA LYS A 31 -1.06 -1.85 -3.27
C LYS A 31 -0.73 -0.41 -2.85
N ILE A 32 -0.56 0.48 -3.82
CA ILE A 32 -0.39 1.93 -3.61
C ILE A 32 -1.41 2.67 -4.49
N GLU A 33 -2.21 3.52 -3.87
CA GLU A 33 -3.31 4.23 -4.54
C GLU A 33 -3.18 5.73 -4.35
N TYR A 34 -3.42 6.47 -5.42
CA TYR A 34 -3.60 7.92 -5.40
C TYR A 34 -5.03 8.20 -5.84
N SER A 35 -5.74 9.06 -5.10
CA SER A 35 -7.08 9.49 -5.45
C SER A 35 -7.17 11.00 -5.30
N ALA A 36 -7.75 11.68 -6.29
CA ALA A 36 -8.07 13.09 -6.26
C ALA A 36 -9.52 13.30 -6.67
N VAL A 37 -10.31 13.95 -5.80
CA VAL A 37 -11.76 14.06 -5.94
C VAL A 37 -12.26 15.48 -5.78
N THR A 38 -13.37 15.79 -6.45
CA THR A 38 -14.24 16.95 -6.25
C THR A 38 -15.68 16.47 -6.13
N ARG A 39 -16.64 17.39 -5.96
CA ARG A 39 -18.08 17.05 -5.89
C ARG A 39 -18.64 16.37 -7.15
N GLY A 40 -18.02 16.55 -8.32
CA GLY A 40 -18.56 16.08 -9.61
C GLY A 40 -17.61 15.23 -10.46
N SER A 41 -16.38 15.01 -10.00
CA SER A 41 -15.39 14.22 -10.72
C SER A 41 -14.33 13.62 -9.80
N SER A 42 -13.78 12.49 -10.22
CA SER A 42 -12.61 11.87 -9.59
C SER A 42 -11.56 11.53 -10.63
N LYS A 43 -10.32 11.45 -10.18
CA LYS A 43 -9.23 10.79 -10.88
C LYS A 43 -8.43 9.99 -9.87
N GLY A 44 -7.91 8.85 -10.29
CA GLY A 44 -7.12 8.01 -9.42
C GLY A 44 -6.18 7.11 -10.20
N ILE A 45 -5.20 6.59 -9.49
CA ILE A 45 -4.33 5.54 -10.01
C ILE A 45 -4.04 4.53 -8.91
N THR A 46 -4.08 3.26 -9.29
CA THR A 46 -3.78 2.13 -8.42
C THR A 46 -2.59 1.38 -8.99
N PHE A 47 -1.58 1.16 -8.16
CA PHE A 47 -0.43 0.31 -8.45
C PHE A 47 -0.51 -0.98 -7.63
N GLU A 48 -0.37 -2.10 -8.32
CA GLU A 48 -0.19 -3.44 -7.77
C GLU A 48 1.10 -4.04 -8.36
N LYS A 49 1.57 -5.15 -7.80
CA LYS A 49 2.90 -5.72 -8.12
C LYS A 49 3.25 -5.81 -9.61
N TYR A 50 2.28 -6.07 -10.49
CA TYR A 50 2.52 -6.28 -11.92
C TYR A 50 1.71 -5.37 -12.85
N SER A 51 0.94 -4.43 -12.31
CA SER A 51 0.20 -3.49 -13.14
C SER A 51 -0.16 -2.21 -12.41
N PHE A 52 -0.39 -1.17 -13.21
CA PHE A 52 -1.13 0.00 -12.76
C PHE A 52 -2.45 0.12 -13.52
N THR A 53 -3.45 0.74 -12.89
CA THR A 53 -4.72 1.13 -13.51
C THR A 53 -5.05 2.56 -13.09
N GLY A 54 -5.20 3.45 -14.07
CA GLY A 54 -5.69 4.80 -13.90
C GLY A 54 -7.18 4.89 -14.19
N THR A 55 -7.92 5.55 -13.32
CA THR A 55 -9.36 5.77 -13.45
C THR A 55 -9.70 7.27 -13.41
N SER A 56 -10.78 7.64 -14.08
CA SER A 56 -11.41 8.94 -13.90
C SER A 56 -12.92 8.78 -13.90
N SER A 57 -13.64 9.67 -13.24
CA SER A 57 -15.09 9.76 -13.37
C SER A 57 -15.52 11.20 -13.63
N ARG A 58 -16.57 11.36 -14.44
CA ARG A 58 -17.38 12.58 -14.57
C ARG A 58 -18.84 12.19 -14.64
N GLN A 59 -19.68 12.78 -13.79
CA GLN A 59 -21.15 12.66 -13.85
C GLN A 59 -21.69 11.23 -14.07
N GLY A 60 -21.26 10.26 -13.24
CA GLY A 60 -21.98 8.99 -13.07
C GLY A 60 -21.41 7.76 -13.77
N GLY A 61 -20.19 7.81 -14.32
CA GLY A 61 -19.51 6.62 -14.84
C GLY A 61 -17.99 6.68 -14.66
N ASP A 62 -17.40 5.55 -14.27
CA ASP A 62 -15.96 5.35 -14.21
C ASP A 62 -15.41 5.02 -15.59
N ILE A 63 -14.36 5.72 -16.00
CA ILE A 63 -13.60 5.49 -17.22
C ILE A 63 -12.18 5.05 -16.86
N ASN A 64 -11.68 4.03 -17.57
CA ASN A 64 -10.26 3.67 -17.51
C ASN A 64 -9.49 4.69 -18.36
N VAL A 65 -8.57 5.42 -17.73
CA VAL A 65 -7.73 6.43 -18.39
C VAL A 65 -6.31 5.96 -18.66
N GLY A 66 -5.94 4.80 -18.11
CA GLY A 66 -4.68 4.14 -18.40
C GLY A 66 -4.62 2.77 -17.74
N LYS A 67 -3.91 1.83 -18.36
CA LYS A 67 -3.54 0.57 -17.74
C LYS A 67 -2.27 0.09 -18.40
N GLY A 68 -1.36 -0.45 -17.60
CA GLY A 68 -0.11 -0.98 -18.13
C GLY A 68 0.56 -1.94 -17.17
N PRO A 69 1.50 -2.76 -17.68
CA PRO A 69 2.37 -3.56 -16.82
C PRO A 69 3.31 -2.64 -16.03
N ILE A 70 3.72 -3.10 -14.86
CA ILE A 70 4.87 -2.54 -14.13
C ILE A 70 5.97 -3.59 -14.05
N SER A 71 7.23 -3.18 -14.27
CA SER A 71 8.37 -4.07 -14.07
C SER A 71 8.60 -4.30 -12.57
N GLU A 72 9.28 -5.40 -12.23
CA GLU A 72 9.66 -5.65 -10.84
C GLU A 72 10.60 -4.57 -10.28
N GLU A 73 11.46 -4.02 -11.13
CA GLU A 73 12.33 -2.88 -10.79
C GLU A 73 11.52 -1.66 -10.37
N TYR A 74 10.55 -1.23 -11.18
CA TYR A 74 9.69 -0.08 -10.86
C TYR A 74 8.81 -0.33 -9.63
N TRP A 75 8.29 -1.55 -9.45
CA TRP A 75 7.54 -1.91 -8.25
C TRP A 75 8.42 -1.84 -6.99
N ASN A 76 9.66 -2.33 -7.08
CA ASN A 76 10.61 -2.28 -5.98
C ASN A 76 10.99 -0.84 -5.63
N GLU A 77 11.23 0.02 -6.62
CA GLU A 77 11.50 1.45 -6.40
C GLU A 77 10.32 2.15 -5.70
N LEU A 78 9.09 1.96 -6.18
CA LEU A 78 7.88 2.48 -5.53
C LEU A 78 7.77 1.99 -4.09
N SER A 79 7.97 0.69 -3.88
CA SER A 79 7.90 0.07 -2.55
C SER A 79 8.97 0.63 -1.62
N VAL A 80 10.20 0.86 -2.11
CA VAL A 80 11.29 1.46 -1.33
C VAL A 80 10.96 2.90 -0.96
N ILE A 81 10.43 3.70 -1.88
CA ILE A 81 10.01 5.08 -1.59
C ILE A 81 8.88 5.09 -0.56
N ALA A 82 7.85 4.26 -0.73
CA ALA A 82 6.74 4.16 0.19
C ALA A 82 7.16 3.68 1.59
N ASN A 83 8.09 2.73 1.69
CA ASN A 83 8.63 2.25 2.98
C ASN A 83 9.52 3.27 3.70
N LYS A 84 9.98 4.34 3.05
CA LYS A 84 10.66 5.46 3.73
C LYS A 84 9.68 6.34 4.51
N LEU A 85 8.38 6.27 4.20
CA LEU A 85 7.35 6.99 4.93
C LEU A 85 7.06 6.27 6.26
N ASP A 86 6.70 7.05 7.27
CA ASP A 86 6.15 6.49 8.50
C ASP A 86 4.68 6.09 8.27
N LEU A 87 4.48 4.85 7.82
CA LEU A 87 3.14 4.32 7.50
C LEU A 87 2.16 4.45 8.68
N GLY A 88 2.65 4.35 9.93
CA GLY A 88 1.84 4.47 11.14
C GLY A 88 1.38 5.90 11.45
N ASN A 89 1.93 6.90 10.76
CA ASN A 89 1.67 8.32 10.99
C ASN A 89 1.31 9.08 9.68
N LEU A 90 0.93 8.39 8.60
CA LEU A 90 0.49 9.05 7.36
C LEU A 90 -0.70 10.00 7.59
N ASP A 91 -1.59 9.65 8.50
CA ASP A 91 -2.75 10.43 8.93
C ASP A 91 -2.37 11.68 9.76
N LYS A 92 -1.08 11.88 10.04
CA LYS A 92 -0.55 13.04 10.76
C LYS A 92 0.26 13.98 9.86
N ILE A 93 0.55 13.59 8.62
CA ILE A 93 1.24 14.43 7.64
C ILE A 93 0.31 15.59 7.25
N LYS A 94 0.66 16.80 7.69
CA LYS A 94 -0.18 17.99 7.47
C LYS A 94 -0.08 18.47 6.03
N PRO A 95 -1.22 18.81 5.39
CA PRO A 95 -1.21 19.41 4.07
C PRO A 95 -0.62 20.84 4.13
N PRO A 96 0.12 21.28 3.09
CA PRO A 96 0.68 22.64 3.04
C PRO A 96 -0.39 23.72 2.87
N SER A 97 -1.56 23.37 2.34
CA SER A 97 -2.74 24.23 2.24
C SER A 97 -4.04 23.41 2.22
N THR A 98 -5.17 24.08 2.39
CA THR A 98 -6.51 23.46 2.45
C THR A 98 -7.48 24.04 1.41
N LYS A 99 -6.98 24.44 0.23
CA LYS A 99 -7.79 25.02 -0.86
C LYS A 99 -8.91 24.08 -1.32
N HIS A 100 -8.72 22.78 -1.22
CA HIS A 100 -9.75 21.77 -1.50
C HIS A 100 -11.00 21.93 -0.62
N GLN A 101 -10.86 22.47 0.60
CA GLN A 101 -11.99 22.69 1.51
C GLN A 101 -12.88 23.87 1.06
N TYR A 102 -12.33 24.75 0.23
CA TYR A 102 -13.00 25.93 -0.31
C TYR A 102 -13.30 25.81 -1.81
N ASP A 103 -13.33 24.58 -2.34
CA ASP A 103 -13.61 24.28 -3.75
C ASP A 103 -12.63 24.97 -4.74
N ALA A 104 -11.39 25.20 -4.30
CA ALA A 104 -10.34 25.82 -5.11
C ALA A 104 -9.29 24.82 -5.63
N ALA A 105 -9.39 23.54 -5.23
CA ALA A 105 -8.54 22.44 -5.70
C ALA A 105 -9.26 21.09 -5.53
N PHE A 106 -8.80 20.05 -6.25
CA PHE A 106 -9.20 18.67 -5.93
C PHE A 106 -8.63 18.28 -4.56
N GLY A 107 -9.40 17.54 -3.76
CA GLY A 107 -8.89 16.91 -2.54
C GLY A 107 -8.22 15.59 -2.89
N ALA A 108 -6.93 15.46 -2.61
CA ALA A 108 -6.14 14.26 -2.90
C ALA A 108 -5.70 13.52 -1.63
N HIS A 109 -5.56 12.21 -1.72
CA HIS A 109 -4.95 11.37 -0.68
C HIS A 109 -4.21 10.19 -1.31
N ILE A 110 -3.30 9.61 -0.52
CA ILE A 110 -2.59 8.38 -0.87
C ILE A 110 -3.02 7.29 0.11
N THR A 111 -3.30 6.10 -0.40
CA THR A 111 -3.59 4.89 0.38
C THR A 111 -2.52 3.84 0.08
N ILE A 112 -1.88 3.33 1.13
CA ILE A 112 -0.89 2.25 1.05
C ILE A 112 -1.47 1.04 1.77
N THR A 113 -1.70 -0.04 1.02
CA THR A 113 -2.12 -1.33 1.57
C THR A 113 -0.91 -2.23 1.72
N THR A 114 -0.73 -2.75 2.92
CA THR A 114 0.25 -3.79 3.25
C THR A 114 -0.44 -5.14 3.36
N THR A 115 0.30 -6.20 3.71
CA THR A 115 -0.31 -7.52 3.95
C THR A 115 -1.20 -7.54 5.20
N THR A 116 -1.01 -6.63 6.15
CA THR A 116 -1.73 -6.63 7.42
C THR A 116 -2.62 -5.41 7.64
N ASN A 117 -2.27 -4.26 7.07
CA ASN A 117 -2.90 -2.98 7.37
C ASN A 117 -3.09 -2.12 6.12
N THR A 118 -3.99 -1.14 6.22
CA THR A 118 -4.14 -0.07 5.23
C THR A 118 -3.88 1.26 5.91
N HIS A 119 -3.02 2.06 5.30
CA HIS A 119 -2.59 3.37 5.80
C HIS A 119 -3.00 4.44 4.80
N GLN A 120 -3.53 5.56 5.27
CA GLN A 120 -3.98 6.64 4.41
C GLN A 120 -3.47 7.98 4.93
N THR A 121 -3.11 8.86 4.01
CA THR A 121 -2.76 10.25 4.34
C THR A 121 -4.00 11.06 4.68
N LEU A 122 -3.80 12.21 5.34
CA LEU A 122 -4.81 13.27 5.32
C LEU A 122 -5.07 13.73 3.87
N THR A 123 -6.26 14.29 3.65
CA THR A 123 -6.56 14.95 2.38
C THR A 123 -5.72 16.22 2.24
N PHE A 124 -5.06 16.36 1.11
CA PHE A 124 -4.27 17.52 0.72
C PHE A 124 -4.75 18.11 -0.60
N ASP A 125 -4.30 19.31 -0.93
CA ASP A 125 -4.61 19.93 -2.21
C ASP A 125 -3.90 19.20 -3.34
N HIS A 126 -4.66 18.66 -4.29
CA HIS A 126 -4.10 18.17 -5.55
C HIS A 126 -3.33 19.30 -6.25
N GLY A 127 -2.07 19.03 -6.62
CA GLY A 127 -1.13 20.03 -7.15
C GLY A 127 -0.30 20.76 -6.09
N ASN A 128 -0.59 20.57 -4.79
CA ASN A 128 0.23 21.07 -3.69
C ASN A 128 0.36 20.00 -2.57
N PRO A 129 1.01 18.86 -2.84
CA PRO A 129 1.19 17.80 -1.85
C PRO A 129 2.19 18.17 -0.75
N PRO A 130 2.09 17.56 0.45
CA PRO A 130 3.15 17.58 1.45
C PRO A 130 4.52 17.17 0.86
N GLU A 131 5.60 17.82 1.30
CA GLU A 131 6.96 17.54 0.82
C GLU A 131 7.35 16.07 0.95
N GLU A 132 6.96 15.43 2.05
CA GLU A 132 7.22 14.02 2.32
C GLU A 132 6.62 13.07 1.27
N LEU A 133 5.50 13.46 0.65
CA LEU A 133 4.76 12.62 -0.31
C LEU A 133 5.20 12.85 -1.76
N LYS A 134 5.90 13.97 -2.06
CA LYS A 134 6.31 14.31 -3.43
C LYS A 134 7.09 13.21 -4.13
N PRO A 135 8.13 12.58 -3.53
CA PRO A 135 8.90 11.55 -4.23
C PRO A 135 8.05 10.36 -4.65
N LEU A 136 7.05 9.98 -3.85
CA LEU A 136 6.14 8.89 -4.19
C LEU A 136 5.21 9.28 -5.35
N ILE A 137 4.62 10.48 -5.29
CA ILE A 137 3.71 10.99 -6.33
C ILE A 137 4.45 11.14 -7.67
N GLU A 138 5.65 11.70 -7.65
CA GLU A 138 6.48 11.85 -8.86
C GLU A 138 6.82 10.50 -9.48
N LYS A 139 7.17 9.49 -8.67
CA LYS A 139 7.44 8.15 -9.19
C LYS A 139 6.19 7.49 -9.78
N MET A 140 5.03 7.67 -9.15
CA MET A 140 3.74 7.22 -9.70
C MET A 140 3.43 7.90 -11.04
N ALA A 141 3.75 9.19 -11.18
CA ALA A 141 3.60 9.93 -12.43
C ALA A 141 4.52 9.40 -13.54
N GLU A 142 5.79 9.19 -13.21
CA GLU A 142 6.82 8.67 -14.12
C GLU A 142 6.41 7.32 -14.71
N ILE A 143 5.96 6.37 -13.87
CA ILE A 143 5.62 5.01 -14.32
C ILE A 143 4.34 4.99 -15.15
N SER A 144 3.35 5.80 -14.78
CA SER A 144 2.02 5.71 -15.40
C SER A 144 1.82 6.65 -16.58
N GLY A 145 2.53 7.78 -16.62
CA GLY A 145 2.23 8.90 -17.51
C GLY A 145 0.88 9.59 -17.25
N VAL A 146 0.19 9.26 -16.16
CA VAL A 146 -1.21 9.66 -15.90
C VAL A 146 -1.37 10.54 -14.66
N VAL A 147 -0.38 10.60 -13.77
CA VAL A 147 -0.46 11.45 -12.56
C VAL A 147 0.01 12.86 -12.89
N ASN A 148 -0.89 13.69 -13.42
CA ASN A 148 -0.77 15.15 -13.44
C ASN A 148 -2.12 15.79 -13.05
#